data_AF-A0A6G3Z2T4-F1
#
_entry.id   AF-A0A6G3Z2T4-F1
#
_cell.length_a   1.000
_cell.length_b   1.000
_cell.length_c   1.000
_cell.angle_alpha   90.00
_cell.angle_beta   90.00
_cell.angle_gamma   90.00
#
_symmetry.space_group_name_H-M   'P 1'
#
loop_
_entity.id
_entity.type
_entity.pdbx_description
1 polymer ?
#
loop_
_entity_poly.entity_id
_entity_poly.type
_entity_poly.pdbx_seq_one_letter_code
_entity_poly.pdbx_strand_id
1 'polypeptide(L)'
;MNASLIQLPCPQQAQLIIQETKRMSPNDSTQTNPIQLTETLVLDEGDRVIIREDLVAPIGDPAVQIAGDEARLTVSGQGSLSAPDAGNSAVEVVGNEAEVINRGSISGALNGITAIGDGLTVRNSGHIESDSRVVDLSDGDGSLFRNTGTLLGTGNQRNGTLYVDGTVDDLRVENTRSGVIDAGEGNLGDGISVQVGAAGDPSNEGINLVNTGLVQGRGDGPDVFADGARVAANGSS
;
A
#
# COMPACT_ATOMS: atom_id res chain seq x y z
N MET A 1 11.65 -0.51 -52.13
CA MET A 1 11.69 0.84 -51.53
C MET A 1 11.33 0.67 -50.07
N ASN A 2 12.31 0.86 -49.20
CA ASN A 2 12.21 0.66 -47.76
C ASN A 2 11.27 1.69 -47.15
N ALA A 3 10.24 1.24 -46.41
CA ALA A 3 9.49 2.10 -45.52
C ALA A 3 10.29 2.22 -44.22
N SER A 4 10.71 3.46 -43.94
CA SER A 4 11.50 3.85 -42.78
C SER A 4 10.70 3.63 -41.49
N LEU A 5 11.26 2.87 -40.54
CA LEU A 5 10.84 2.93 -39.15
C LEU A 5 11.14 4.34 -38.62
N ILE A 6 10.09 5.09 -38.29
CA ILE A 6 10.23 6.32 -37.50
C ILE A 6 10.23 5.87 -36.05
N GLN A 7 11.42 5.87 -35.46
CA GLN A 7 11.65 5.67 -34.04
C GLN A 7 11.21 6.97 -33.35
N LEU A 8 10.05 6.94 -32.71
CA LEU A 8 9.56 8.07 -31.91
C LEU A 8 10.29 8.06 -30.55
N PRO A 9 10.75 9.23 -30.06
CA PRO A 9 11.34 9.33 -28.73
C PRO A 9 10.24 9.20 -27.66
N CYS A 10 10.42 8.26 -26.73
CA CYS A 10 9.60 8.08 -25.53
C CYS A 10 9.84 9.28 -24.59
N PRO A 11 8.79 10.05 -24.22
CA PRO A 11 7.90 9.71 -23.12
C PRO A 11 6.43 9.98 -23.50
N GLN A 12 5.72 8.96 -23.94
CA GLN A 12 4.28 9.05 -24.21
C GLN A 12 3.49 7.85 -23.66
N GLN A 13 4.13 6.94 -22.93
CA GLN A 13 3.47 5.75 -22.37
C GLN A 13 2.74 6.01 -21.04
N ALA A 14 3.00 7.12 -20.34
CA ALA A 14 2.42 7.39 -19.01
C ALA A 14 1.05 8.11 -19.00
N GLN A 15 0.48 8.50 -20.14
CA GLN A 15 -0.82 9.19 -20.18
C GLN A 15 -2.01 8.31 -20.62
N LEU A 16 -1.80 7.02 -20.87
CA LEU A 16 -2.78 6.21 -21.59
C LEU A 16 -3.00 4.82 -20.97
N ILE A 17 -3.55 4.76 -19.76
CA ILE A 17 -4.18 3.53 -19.25
C ILE A 17 -5.57 3.85 -18.67
N ILE A 18 -6.38 4.67 -19.37
CA ILE A 18 -7.87 4.62 -19.36
C ILE A 18 -8.41 5.20 -20.68
N GLN A 19 -7.98 4.71 -21.85
CA GLN A 19 -8.62 5.07 -23.14
C GLN A 19 -8.88 3.91 -24.10
N GLU A 20 -8.49 2.68 -23.80
CA GLU A 20 -8.97 1.51 -24.55
C GLU A 20 -10.25 0.90 -23.93
N THR A 21 -11.21 1.75 -23.56
CA THR A 21 -12.59 1.30 -23.36
C THR A 21 -13.18 1.02 -24.73
N LYS A 22 -13.11 -0.26 -25.12
CA LYS A 22 -14.04 -0.92 -26.04
C LYS A 22 -15.42 -0.27 -25.89
N ARG A 23 -15.89 0.35 -26.97
CA ARG A 23 -17.23 0.93 -27.14
C ARG A 23 -18.29 0.16 -26.33
N MET A 24 -18.63 0.65 -25.14
CA MET A 24 -19.83 0.23 -24.42
C MET A 24 -20.85 1.36 -24.51
N SER A 25 -22.04 0.96 -24.98
CA SER A 25 -23.18 1.82 -25.30
C SER A 25 -23.68 2.58 -24.07
N PRO A 26 -24.14 3.83 -24.20
CA PRO A 26 -24.50 4.71 -23.07
C PRO A 26 -25.82 4.35 -22.35
N ASN A 27 -26.23 3.07 -22.34
CA ASN A 27 -27.53 2.65 -21.82
C ASN A 27 -27.48 1.51 -20.78
N ASP A 28 -26.32 1.19 -20.22
CA ASP A 28 -26.23 0.16 -19.17
C ASP A 28 -26.01 0.81 -17.79
N SER A 29 -27.10 0.97 -17.06
CA SER A 29 -27.08 1.44 -15.68
C SER A 29 -26.80 0.27 -14.74
N THR A 30 -25.79 0.46 -13.89
CA THR A 30 -25.49 -0.25 -12.63
C THR A 30 -24.72 -1.57 -12.73
N GLN A 31 -23.52 -1.54 -12.14
CA GLN A 31 -22.55 -2.63 -11.95
C GLN A 31 -21.52 -2.80 -13.08
N THR A 32 -20.54 -1.90 -13.11
CA THR A 32 -19.25 -2.19 -13.75
C THR A 32 -18.60 -3.29 -12.92
N ASN A 33 -18.52 -4.50 -13.47
CA ASN A 33 -17.69 -5.54 -12.87
C ASN A 33 -16.26 -5.01 -12.71
N PRO A 34 -15.54 -5.38 -11.63
CA PRO A 34 -14.14 -5.04 -11.49
C PRO A 34 -13.35 -5.46 -12.73
N ILE A 35 -12.42 -4.61 -13.15
CA ILE A 35 -11.56 -4.84 -14.30
C ILE A 35 -10.43 -5.75 -13.85
N GLN A 36 -10.44 -7.00 -14.32
CA GLN A 36 -9.35 -7.93 -14.13
C GLN A 36 -8.15 -7.52 -14.98
N LEU A 37 -7.04 -7.19 -14.33
CA LEU A 37 -5.77 -6.92 -15.00
C LEU A 37 -5.17 -8.23 -15.52
N THR A 38 -4.57 -8.16 -16.71
CA THR A 38 -3.81 -9.28 -17.30
C THR A 38 -2.35 -9.26 -16.89
N GLU A 39 -1.85 -8.12 -16.44
CA GLU A 39 -0.48 -7.87 -16.00
C GLU A 39 -0.48 -6.78 -14.93
N THR A 40 0.57 -6.75 -14.11
CA THR A 40 0.77 -5.70 -13.10
C THR A 40 0.87 -4.34 -13.76
N LEU A 41 0.20 -3.34 -13.19
CA LEU A 41 0.40 -1.96 -13.59
C LEU A 41 1.72 -1.45 -13.01
N VAL A 42 2.75 -1.34 -13.85
CA VAL A 42 4.06 -0.82 -13.45
C VAL A 42 4.12 0.70 -13.68
N LEU A 43 4.56 1.44 -12.67
CA LEU A 43 4.87 2.87 -12.75
C LEU A 43 6.39 3.04 -12.79
N ASP A 44 6.88 3.66 -13.87
CA ASP A 44 8.28 4.00 -14.08
C ASP A 44 8.60 5.40 -13.51
N GLU A 45 9.85 5.82 -13.68
CA GLU A 45 10.40 7.07 -13.17
C GLU A 45 9.50 8.28 -13.46
N GLY A 46 9.06 8.97 -12.41
CA GLY A 46 8.24 10.18 -12.50
C GLY A 46 6.82 9.99 -13.02
N ASP A 47 6.37 8.74 -13.20
CA ASP A 47 5.02 8.44 -13.68
C ASP A 47 3.94 8.98 -12.74
N ARG A 48 2.77 9.32 -13.30
CA ARG A 48 1.63 9.83 -12.51
C ARG A 48 0.34 9.18 -12.97
N VAL A 49 -0.12 8.20 -12.20
CA VAL A 49 -1.33 7.44 -12.53
C VAL A 49 -2.47 7.75 -11.56
N ILE A 50 -3.69 7.84 -12.10
CA ILE A 50 -4.92 8.03 -11.31
C ILE A 50 -5.90 6.90 -11.62
N ILE A 51 -6.20 6.08 -10.61
CA ILE A 51 -7.16 4.99 -10.67
C ILE A 51 -8.56 5.51 -10.32
N ARG A 52 -9.52 5.31 -11.23
CA ARG A 52 -10.92 5.75 -11.08
C ARG A 52 -11.93 4.62 -11.15
N GLU A 53 -11.48 3.44 -11.52
CA GLU A 53 -12.28 2.24 -11.68
C GLU A 53 -11.85 1.20 -10.63
N ASP A 54 -12.62 0.14 -10.52
CA ASP A 54 -12.27 -1.02 -9.72
C ASP A 54 -11.32 -1.92 -10.52
N LEU A 55 -10.08 -2.10 -10.05
CA LEU A 55 -9.08 -2.96 -10.66
C LEU A 55 -8.79 -4.17 -9.76
N VAL A 56 -8.69 -5.35 -10.38
CA VAL A 56 -8.26 -6.59 -9.72
C VAL A 56 -6.93 -7.02 -10.29
N ALA A 57 -5.97 -7.29 -9.42
CA ALA A 57 -4.62 -7.73 -9.75
C ALA A 57 -4.63 -8.99 -10.62
N PRO A 58 -3.65 -9.16 -11.52
CA PRO A 58 -3.41 -10.46 -12.15
C PRO A 58 -3.11 -11.54 -11.10
N ILE A 59 -3.21 -12.80 -11.51
CA ILE A 59 -3.01 -13.92 -10.60
C ILE A 59 -1.55 -13.99 -10.14
N GLY A 60 -1.32 -14.00 -8.84
CA GLY A 60 0.02 -14.18 -8.26
C GLY A 60 0.95 -12.95 -8.26
N ASP A 61 0.51 -11.80 -8.79
CA ASP A 61 1.28 -10.54 -8.77
C ASP A 61 0.47 -9.38 -8.12
N PRO A 62 1.10 -8.26 -7.75
CA PRO A 62 0.37 -7.09 -7.24
C PRO A 62 -0.49 -6.41 -8.32
N ALA A 63 -1.47 -5.60 -7.87
CA ALA A 63 -2.26 -4.79 -8.82
C ALA A 63 -1.40 -3.66 -9.42
N VAL A 64 -0.59 -3.02 -8.58
CA VAL A 64 0.31 -1.93 -8.97
C VAL A 64 1.69 -2.15 -8.38
N GLN A 65 2.72 -1.94 -9.21
CA GLN A 65 4.11 -1.85 -8.77
C GLN A 65 4.64 -0.45 -9.11
N ILE A 66 5.14 0.27 -8.11
CA ILE A 66 5.83 1.55 -8.29
C ILE A 66 7.33 1.24 -8.31
N ALA A 67 7.88 1.08 -9.51
CA ALA A 67 9.26 0.64 -9.70
C ALA A 67 10.25 1.79 -9.88
N GLY A 68 9.81 2.91 -10.48
CA GLY A 68 10.64 4.10 -10.69
C GLY A 68 10.57 5.10 -9.55
N ASP A 69 11.61 5.94 -9.45
CA ASP A 69 11.68 6.99 -8.44
C ASP A 69 10.70 8.13 -8.79
N GLU A 70 10.34 8.93 -7.79
CA GLU A 70 9.42 10.08 -7.88
C GLU A 70 8.02 9.79 -8.49
N ALA A 71 7.69 8.51 -8.66
CA ALA A 71 6.45 8.07 -9.26
C ALA A 71 5.27 8.23 -8.30
N ARG A 72 4.10 8.55 -8.84
CA ARG A 72 2.87 8.83 -8.08
C ARG A 72 1.71 7.96 -8.50
N LEU A 73 1.18 7.21 -7.54
CA LEU A 73 -0.11 6.54 -7.63
C LEU A 73 -1.18 7.36 -6.90
N THR A 74 -2.31 7.61 -7.55
CA THR A 74 -3.51 8.16 -6.90
C THR A 74 -4.69 7.21 -7.10
N VAL A 75 -5.23 6.65 -6.01
CA VAL A 75 -6.52 5.97 -6.04
C VAL A 75 -7.60 6.98 -5.68
N SER A 76 -8.46 7.30 -6.65
CA SER A 76 -9.55 8.26 -6.43
C SER A 76 -10.64 7.68 -5.53
N GLY A 77 -11.54 8.51 -5.01
CA GLY A 77 -12.64 8.04 -4.15
C GLY A 77 -13.63 7.09 -4.80
N GLN A 78 -13.56 6.92 -6.12
CA GLN A 78 -14.35 5.94 -6.88
C GLN A 78 -13.51 4.74 -7.34
N GLY A 79 -12.18 4.82 -7.22
CA GLY A 79 -11.28 3.75 -7.66
C GLY A 79 -11.07 2.73 -6.54
N SER A 80 -10.79 1.50 -6.95
CA SER A 80 -10.29 0.46 -6.05
C SER A 80 -9.16 -0.35 -6.68
N LEU A 81 -8.28 -0.85 -5.82
CA LEU A 81 -7.25 -1.84 -6.16
C LEU A 81 -7.48 -3.05 -5.27
N SER A 82 -7.60 -4.23 -5.87
CA SER A 82 -7.77 -5.49 -5.15
C SER A 82 -6.75 -6.53 -5.62
N ALA A 83 -6.00 -7.13 -4.70
CA ALA A 83 -5.14 -8.29 -4.95
C ALA A 83 -5.61 -9.46 -4.06
N PRO A 84 -6.58 -10.26 -4.54
CA PRO A 84 -7.27 -11.26 -3.71
C PRO A 84 -6.47 -12.56 -3.52
N ASP A 85 -5.43 -12.79 -4.30
CA ASP A 85 -4.65 -14.02 -4.24
C ASP A 85 -3.70 -14.02 -3.03
N ALA A 86 -3.69 -15.14 -2.32
CA ALA A 86 -2.83 -15.33 -1.17
C ALA A 86 -1.35 -15.11 -1.54
N GLY A 87 -0.67 -14.24 -0.79
CA GLY A 87 0.71 -13.88 -1.07
C GLY A 87 0.88 -12.54 -1.81
N ASN A 88 -0.21 -11.95 -2.31
CA ASN A 88 -0.10 -10.72 -3.09
C ASN A 88 -0.36 -9.47 -2.26
N SER A 89 0.47 -8.45 -2.50
CA SER A 89 0.20 -7.09 -2.05
C SER A 89 -0.67 -6.37 -3.09
N ALA A 90 -1.54 -5.44 -2.69
CA ALA A 90 -2.27 -4.65 -3.68
C ALA A 90 -1.36 -3.62 -4.37
N VAL A 91 -0.51 -2.97 -3.59
CA VAL A 91 0.49 -2.01 -4.08
C VAL A 91 1.87 -2.41 -3.53
N GLU A 92 2.84 -2.50 -4.42
CA GLU A 92 4.25 -2.71 -4.10
C GLU A 92 5.05 -1.46 -4.50
N VAL A 93 5.84 -0.92 -3.58
CA VAL A 93 6.67 0.28 -3.82
C VAL A 93 8.14 -0.07 -3.65
N VAL A 94 8.88 0.03 -4.75
CA VAL A 94 10.32 -0.21 -4.80
C VAL A 94 11.09 1.08 -5.10
N GLY A 95 10.52 1.97 -5.91
CA GLY A 95 11.14 3.25 -6.26
C GLY A 95 11.21 4.22 -5.08
N ASN A 96 12.22 5.09 -5.11
CA ASN A 96 12.48 6.11 -4.10
C ASN A 96 11.62 7.36 -4.34
N GLU A 97 11.39 8.15 -3.29
CA GLU A 97 10.58 9.38 -3.34
C GLU A 97 9.18 9.18 -3.94
N ALA A 98 8.68 7.94 -3.94
CA ALA A 98 7.39 7.56 -4.49
C ALA A 98 6.25 8.14 -3.63
N GLU A 99 5.11 8.41 -4.26
CA GLU A 99 3.93 8.92 -3.57
C GLU A 99 2.68 8.07 -3.83
N VAL A 100 2.07 7.57 -2.76
CA VAL A 100 0.77 6.88 -2.80
C VAL A 100 -0.29 7.76 -2.15
N ILE A 101 -1.26 8.21 -2.93
CA ILE A 101 -2.41 8.98 -2.47
C ILE A 101 -3.66 8.13 -2.57
N ASN A 102 -4.14 7.59 -1.44
CA ASN A 102 -5.37 6.82 -1.40
C ASN A 102 -6.55 7.67 -0.93
N ARG A 103 -7.58 7.78 -1.77
CA ARG A 103 -8.90 8.30 -1.42
C ARG A 103 -10.01 7.27 -1.60
N GLY A 104 -9.72 6.14 -2.23
CA GLY A 104 -10.65 5.05 -2.54
C GLY A 104 -10.38 3.83 -1.66
N SER A 105 -10.35 2.65 -2.28
CA SER A 105 -10.06 1.39 -1.59
C SER A 105 -8.80 0.71 -2.12
N ILE A 106 -7.98 0.17 -1.21
CA ILE A 106 -6.82 -0.67 -1.52
C ILE A 106 -6.94 -1.93 -0.66
N SER A 107 -7.00 -3.11 -1.26
CA SER A 107 -7.17 -4.38 -0.55
C SER A 107 -6.20 -5.43 -1.08
N GLY A 108 -5.36 -6.02 -0.22
CA GLY A 108 -4.50 -7.13 -0.62
C GLY A 108 -4.51 -8.27 0.37
N ALA A 109 -4.48 -9.51 -0.11
CA ALA A 109 -4.53 -10.69 0.76
C ALA A 109 -3.26 -10.85 1.61
N LEU A 110 -2.07 -10.56 1.07
CA LEU A 110 -0.85 -10.50 1.88
C LEU A 110 -0.69 -9.14 2.53
N ASN A 111 -0.57 -8.08 1.73
CA ASN A 111 -0.47 -6.72 2.23
C ASN A 111 -1.35 -5.74 1.46
N GLY A 112 -1.87 -4.70 2.11
CA GLY A 112 -2.50 -3.58 1.40
C GLY A 112 -1.46 -2.82 0.59
N ILE A 113 -0.42 -2.33 1.29
CA ILE A 113 0.76 -1.69 0.70
C ILE A 113 2.01 -2.34 1.30
N THR A 114 2.98 -2.66 0.45
CA THR A 114 4.34 -3.03 0.87
C THR A 114 5.36 -2.07 0.26
N ALA A 115 6.41 -1.71 0.99
CA ALA A 115 7.41 -0.76 0.52
C ALA A 115 8.83 -1.06 1.02
N ILE A 116 9.81 -0.78 0.16
CA ILE A 116 11.25 -0.86 0.46
C ILE A 116 12.06 0.36 -0.03
N GLY A 117 11.43 1.31 -0.74
CA GLY A 117 12.12 2.50 -1.27
C GLY A 117 12.24 3.63 -0.25
N ASP A 118 13.27 4.46 -0.41
CA ASP A 118 13.52 5.64 0.43
C ASP A 118 12.51 6.76 0.13
N GLY A 119 12.26 7.65 1.09
CA GLY A 119 11.49 8.88 0.90
C GLY A 119 10.01 8.67 0.54
N LEU A 120 9.46 7.47 0.75
CA LEU A 120 8.06 7.17 0.44
C LEU A 120 7.11 8.11 1.18
N THR A 121 6.17 8.71 0.45
CA THR A 121 5.03 9.42 1.03
C THR A 121 3.72 8.67 0.79
N VAL A 122 3.09 8.18 1.85
CA VAL A 122 1.73 7.63 1.80
C VAL A 122 0.75 8.60 2.46
N ARG A 123 -0.32 8.95 1.73
CA ARG A 123 -1.43 9.77 2.21
C ARG A 123 -2.72 8.99 2.07
N ASN A 124 -3.20 8.42 3.17
CA ASN A 124 -4.47 7.72 3.20
C ASN A 124 -5.59 8.63 3.74
N SER A 125 -6.61 8.85 2.93
CA SER A 125 -7.92 9.37 3.36
C SER A 125 -9.08 8.47 2.94
N GLY A 126 -8.78 7.30 2.36
CA GLY A 126 -9.74 6.28 1.98
C GLY A 126 -9.67 5.09 2.93
N HIS A 127 -9.83 3.89 2.37
CA HIS A 127 -9.75 2.62 3.08
C HIS A 127 -8.59 1.80 2.54
N ILE A 128 -7.80 1.21 3.43
CA ILE A 128 -6.81 0.20 3.10
C ILE A 128 -7.09 -1.00 4.00
N GLU A 129 -7.17 -2.19 3.43
CA GLU A 129 -7.42 -3.43 4.17
C GLU A 129 -6.55 -4.58 3.69
N SER A 130 -6.36 -5.55 4.58
CA SER A 130 -5.58 -6.75 4.28
C SER A 130 -5.82 -7.87 5.27
N ASP A 131 -5.69 -9.11 4.78
CA ASP A 131 -5.81 -10.29 5.62
C ASP A 131 -4.58 -10.53 6.50
N SER A 132 -3.42 -9.92 6.19
CA SER A 132 -2.15 -10.22 6.89
C SER A 132 -1.35 -8.99 7.36
N ARG A 133 -1.09 -7.96 6.55
CA ARG A 133 -0.70 -6.63 7.07
C ARG A 133 -1.29 -5.55 6.19
N VAL A 134 -2.00 -4.58 6.76
CA VAL A 134 -2.52 -3.48 5.94
C VAL A 134 -1.39 -2.67 5.31
N VAL A 135 -0.33 -2.40 6.08
CA VAL A 135 0.86 -1.70 5.61
C VAL A 135 2.11 -2.40 6.13
N ASP A 136 3.05 -2.68 5.22
CA ASP A 136 4.34 -3.31 5.50
C ASP A 136 5.47 -2.40 4.99
N LEU A 137 6.21 -1.77 5.90
CA LEU A 137 7.40 -0.99 5.58
C LEU A 137 8.61 -1.86 5.91
N SER A 138 9.18 -2.48 4.88
CA SER A 138 10.21 -3.51 5.03
C SER A 138 11.62 -2.96 4.91
N ASP A 139 11.79 -1.76 4.35
CA ASP A 139 13.07 -1.04 4.28
C ASP A 139 12.81 0.46 3.99
N GLY A 140 13.87 1.26 4.05
CA GLY A 140 13.91 2.63 3.54
C GLY A 140 14.06 3.74 4.59
N ASP A 141 14.55 4.89 4.14
CA ASP A 141 14.87 6.05 4.98
C ASP A 141 13.96 7.27 4.66
N GLY A 142 13.67 8.11 5.65
CA GLY A 142 13.04 9.42 5.46
C GLY A 142 11.57 9.39 5.01
N SER A 143 10.86 8.29 5.28
CA SER A 143 9.48 8.07 4.81
C SER A 143 8.42 8.80 5.66
N LEU A 144 7.30 9.17 5.04
CA LEU A 144 6.13 9.77 5.68
C LEU A 144 4.87 8.94 5.41
N PHE A 145 4.28 8.40 6.47
CA PHE A 145 2.97 7.77 6.42
C PHE A 145 1.93 8.62 7.15
N ARG A 146 0.93 9.15 6.43
CA ARG A 146 -0.14 9.96 7.02
C ARG A 146 -1.51 9.33 6.80
N ASN A 147 -2.17 9.00 7.90
CA ASN A 147 -3.52 8.43 7.92
C ASN A 147 -4.57 9.43 8.42
N THR A 148 -5.58 9.65 7.59
CA THR A 148 -6.82 10.38 7.90
C THR A 148 -8.08 9.54 7.64
N GLY A 149 -7.92 8.38 7.01
CA GLY A 149 -8.96 7.38 6.74
C GLY A 149 -8.77 6.14 7.60
N THR A 150 -8.97 4.96 7.01
CA THR A 150 -8.99 3.69 7.72
C THR A 150 -7.90 2.75 7.21
N LEU A 151 -7.17 2.13 8.16
CA LEU A 151 -6.42 0.89 7.97
C LEU A 151 -7.13 -0.20 8.76
N LEU A 152 -7.59 -1.27 8.09
CA LEU A 152 -8.37 -2.33 8.73
C LEU A 152 -7.82 -3.71 8.39
N GLY A 153 -7.45 -4.49 9.42
CA GLY A 153 -7.17 -5.90 9.26
C GLY A 153 -8.47 -6.69 9.03
N THR A 154 -8.53 -7.46 7.95
CA THR A 154 -9.63 -8.38 7.65
C THR A 154 -9.32 -9.82 8.08
N GLY A 155 -8.06 -10.11 8.36
CA GLY A 155 -7.57 -11.35 8.97
C GLY A 155 -6.57 -11.08 10.09
N ASN A 156 -5.95 -12.13 10.61
CA ASN A 156 -4.93 -11.99 11.66
C ASN A 156 -3.71 -11.25 11.15
N GLN A 157 -3.38 -10.14 11.80
CA GLN A 157 -2.31 -9.26 11.34
C GLN A 157 -0.94 -9.76 11.82
N ARG A 158 -0.05 -10.13 10.89
CA ARG A 158 1.33 -10.55 11.18
C ARG A 158 2.09 -9.41 11.86
N ASN A 159 2.39 -9.56 13.14
CA ASN A 159 2.89 -8.52 14.05
C ASN A 159 1.92 -7.35 14.25
N GLY A 160 1.58 -6.59 13.20
CA GLY A 160 0.68 -5.45 13.31
C GLY A 160 0.01 -5.03 12.00
N THR A 161 -1.07 -4.26 12.12
CA THR A 161 -1.82 -3.66 11.00
C THR A 161 -0.92 -2.73 10.19
N LEU A 162 -0.12 -1.92 10.87
CA LEU A 162 1.02 -1.20 10.29
C LEU A 162 2.29 -1.78 10.90
N TYR A 163 3.13 -2.37 10.06
CA TYR A 163 4.40 -2.94 10.46
C TYR A 163 5.56 -2.11 9.90
N VAL A 164 6.60 -1.95 10.72
CA VAL A 164 7.85 -1.29 10.38
C VAL A 164 8.98 -2.24 10.72
N ASP A 165 9.79 -2.59 9.72
CA ASP A 165 10.95 -3.46 9.87
C ASP A 165 12.12 -2.77 10.54
N GLY A 166 13.10 -3.56 10.98
CA GLY A 166 14.26 -3.12 11.75
C GLY A 166 15.30 -2.32 10.94
N THR A 167 15.16 -2.21 9.61
CA THR A 167 16.04 -1.43 8.73
C THR A 167 15.44 -0.10 8.29
N VAL A 168 14.21 0.21 8.69
CA VAL A 168 13.56 1.49 8.33
C VAL A 168 14.08 2.60 9.23
N ASP A 169 14.46 3.74 8.65
CA ASP A 169 14.96 4.91 9.37
C ASP A 169 14.18 6.20 9.03
N ASP A 170 14.27 7.20 9.91
CA ASP A 170 13.64 8.52 9.82
C ASP A 170 12.15 8.51 9.42
N LEU A 171 11.44 7.43 9.77
CA LEU A 171 10.02 7.27 9.48
C LEU A 171 9.16 8.15 10.38
N ARG A 172 8.24 8.89 9.76
CA ARG A 172 7.15 9.59 10.45
C ARG A 172 5.80 8.96 10.15
N VAL A 173 5.15 8.42 11.18
CA VAL A 173 3.76 7.94 11.12
C VAL A 173 2.83 8.93 11.80
N GLU A 174 1.87 9.49 11.04
CA GLU A 174 0.85 10.41 11.55
C GLU A 174 -0.54 9.80 11.43
N ASN A 175 -1.09 9.29 12.53
CA ASN A 175 -2.51 8.95 12.59
C ASN A 175 -3.30 10.15 13.13
N THR A 176 -4.05 10.80 12.24
CA THR A 176 -4.78 12.03 12.59
C THR A 176 -6.07 11.76 13.37
N ARG A 177 -6.77 12.80 13.84
CA ARG A 177 -8.00 12.68 14.64
C ARG A 177 -9.09 11.81 14.01
N SER A 178 -9.21 11.82 12.68
CA SER A 178 -10.18 10.98 11.96
C SER A 178 -9.60 9.62 11.54
N GLY A 179 -8.29 9.42 11.71
CA GLY A 179 -7.60 8.22 11.33
C GLY A 179 -7.90 7.05 12.24
N VAL A 180 -8.14 5.89 11.63
CA VAL A 180 -8.31 4.60 12.30
C VAL A 180 -7.23 3.65 11.82
N ILE A 181 -6.54 3.00 12.76
CA ILE A 181 -5.68 1.86 12.53
C ILE A 181 -6.19 0.74 13.43
N ASP A 182 -6.78 -0.29 12.83
CA ASP A 182 -7.45 -1.35 13.55
C ASP A 182 -7.07 -2.73 13.00
N ALA A 183 -6.64 -3.65 13.87
CA ALA A 183 -6.38 -5.04 13.50
C ALA A 183 -7.65 -5.83 13.13
N GLY A 184 -8.83 -5.28 13.41
CA GLY A 184 -10.12 -5.86 13.05
C GLY A 184 -10.75 -6.64 14.20
N GLU A 185 -12.08 -6.64 14.29
CA GLU A 185 -12.81 -7.44 15.28
C GLU A 185 -12.66 -8.93 15.02
N GLY A 186 -12.35 -9.71 16.05
CA GLY A 186 -12.15 -11.16 15.94
C GLY A 186 -10.76 -11.60 15.45
N ASN A 187 -9.93 -10.65 15.02
CA ASN A 187 -8.56 -10.91 14.56
C ASN A 187 -7.53 -10.78 15.69
N LEU A 188 -6.30 -11.18 15.39
CA LEU A 188 -5.09 -10.96 16.19
C LEU A 188 -4.17 -9.93 15.54
N GLY A 189 -3.15 -9.47 16.27
CA GLY A 189 -2.12 -8.53 15.80
C GLY A 189 -2.20 -7.14 16.46
N ASP A 190 -1.09 -6.42 16.43
CA ASP A 190 -1.01 -5.04 16.94
C ASP A 190 -1.71 -4.05 16.02
N GLY A 191 -2.06 -2.88 16.56
CA GLY A 191 -2.38 -1.74 15.69
C GLY A 191 -1.13 -1.27 14.93
N ILE A 192 -0.03 -1.04 15.65
CA ILE A 192 1.27 -0.68 15.06
C ILE A 192 2.37 -1.48 15.77
N SER A 193 3.22 -2.11 14.98
CA SER A 193 4.40 -2.84 15.42
C SER A 193 5.65 -2.27 14.74
N VAL A 194 6.67 -1.95 15.52
CA VAL A 194 7.97 -1.51 15.05
C VAL A 194 9.02 -2.50 15.55
N GLN A 195 9.64 -3.23 14.64
CA GLN A 195 10.82 -4.04 14.99
C GLN A 195 11.95 -3.07 15.37
N VAL A 196 12.75 -3.41 16.38
CA VAL A 196 13.91 -2.60 16.78
C VAL A 196 15.18 -3.30 16.34
N GLY A 197 15.75 -2.82 15.24
CA GLY A 197 16.96 -3.36 14.64
C GLY A 197 16.76 -4.68 13.90
N ALA A 198 17.65 -4.94 12.95
CA ALA A 198 17.76 -6.13 12.14
C ALA A 198 19.21 -6.66 12.13
N ALA A 199 19.41 -7.84 11.55
CA ALA A 199 20.75 -8.41 11.38
C ALA A 199 21.56 -7.57 10.37
N GLY A 200 22.40 -6.66 10.86
CA GLY A 200 23.20 -5.74 10.04
C GLY A 200 22.92 -4.27 10.33
N ASP A 201 21.76 -3.99 10.94
CA ASP A 201 21.36 -2.67 11.40
C ASP A 201 20.80 -2.79 12.84
N PRO A 202 21.62 -2.56 13.88
CA PRO A 202 21.24 -2.92 15.24
C PRO A 202 20.13 -2.04 15.84
N SER A 203 19.71 -0.97 15.17
CA SER A 203 18.64 -0.10 15.67
C SER A 203 18.08 0.81 14.58
N ASN A 204 16.76 0.84 14.46
CA ASN A 204 16.08 1.92 13.76
C ASN A 204 16.38 3.27 14.41
N GLU A 205 16.61 4.28 13.59
CA GLU A 205 16.83 5.66 13.96
C GLU A 205 15.62 6.52 13.53
N GLY A 206 15.32 7.59 14.28
CA GLY A 206 14.35 8.59 13.83
C GLY A 206 12.86 8.20 13.78
N ILE A 207 12.45 7.02 14.25
CA ILE A 207 11.04 6.60 14.19
C ILE A 207 10.13 7.47 15.07
N ASN A 208 9.21 8.21 14.43
CA ASN A 208 8.30 9.13 15.09
C ASN A 208 6.84 8.76 14.83
N LEU A 209 6.14 8.29 15.87
CA LEU A 209 4.72 7.96 15.81
C LEU A 209 3.88 9.02 16.52
N VAL A 210 3.06 9.74 15.76
CA VAL A 210 2.12 10.74 16.26
C VAL A 210 0.70 10.24 16.05
N ASN A 211 0.06 9.81 17.14
CA ASN A 211 -1.35 9.43 17.13
C ASN A 211 -2.23 10.51 17.77
N THR A 212 -3.27 10.91 17.04
CA THR A 212 -4.38 11.74 17.54
C THR A 212 -5.74 11.11 17.23
N GLY A 213 -5.77 9.96 16.57
CA GLY A 213 -6.95 9.17 16.24
C GLY A 213 -7.02 7.85 17.00
N LEU A 214 -7.64 6.84 16.40
CA LEU A 214 -7.77 5.50 16.98
C LEU A 214 -6.65 4.58 16.47
N VAL A 215 -5.96 3.93 17.40
CA VAL A 215 -5.07 2.79 17.13
C VAL A 215 -5.53 1.65 18.03
N GLN A 216 -5.94 0.53 17.45
CA GLN A 216 -6.52 -0.59 18.17
C GLN A 216 -6.00 -1.93 17.63
N GLY A 217 -5.05 -2.55 18.33
CA GLY A 217 -4.72 -3.95 18.07
C GLY A 217 -5.60 -4.91 18.86
N ARG A 218 -5.30 -6.19 18.75
CA ARG A 218 -6.04 -7.30 19.35
C ARG A 218 -5.14 -8.34 20.04
N GLY A 219 -3.84 -8.06 20.14
CA GLY A 219 -2.89 -8.95 20.79
C GLY A 219 -1.93 -9.58 19.79
N ASP A 220 -1.35 -10.71 20.15
CA ASP A 220 -0.29 -11.33 19.39
C ASP A 220 -0.80 -11.94 18.09
N GLY A 221 -0.39 -11.36 16.96
CA GLY A 221 -0.63 -11.91 15.63
C GLY A 221 0.19 -13.18 15.38
N PRO A 222 -0.02 -13.85 14.24
CA PRO A 222 0.91 -14.88 13.77
C PRO A 222 2.32 -14.30 13.63
N ASP A 223 3.32 -15.10 13.98
CA ASP A 223 4.76 -14.80 13.83
C ASP A 223 5.28 -13.60 14.66
N VAL A 224 5.01 -13.61 15.98
CA VAL A 224 5.52 -12.59 16.91
C VAL A 224 7.06 -12.61 16.93
N PHE A 225 7.68 -11.60 16.32
CA PHE A 225 9.07 -11.27 16.64
C PHE A 225 9.06 -10.48 17.95
N ALA A 226 9.51 -11.12 19.04
CA ALA A 226 9.44 -10.56 20.39
C ALA A 226 10.42 -9.39 20.64
N ASP A 227 11.11 -8.90 19.61
CA ASP A 227 12.15 -7.88 19.70
C ASP A 227 11.66 -6.59 19.01
N GLY A 228 10.72 -5.87 19.62
CA GLY A 228 10.15 -4.66 19.03
C GLY A 228 9.26 -3.81 19.95
N ALA A 229 9.00 -2.57 19.54
CA ALA A 229 8.06 -1.65 20.18
C ALA A 229 6.63 -1.86 19.63
N ARG A 230 5.66 -1.97 20.54
CA ARG A 230 4.25 -2.26 20.22
C ARG A 230 3.36 -1.15 20.79
N VAL A 231 2.54 -0.52 19.95
CA VAL A 231 1.75 0.66 20.37
C VAL A 231 0.34 0.29 20.86
N ALA A 232 -0.21 -0.84 20.44
CA ALA A 232 -1.53 -1.28 20.86
C ALA A 232 -1.66 -2.81 20.75
N ALA A 233 -1.07 -3.55 21.69
CA ALA A 233 -1.20 -5.00 21.82
C ALA A 233 -2.17 -5.34 22.97
N ASN A 234 -3.07 -6.31 22.80
CA ASN A 234 -3.74 -6.94 23.93
C ASN A 234 -2.86 -8.12 24.39
N GLY A 235 -1.89 -7.84 25.26
CA GLY A 235 -0.92 -8.86 25.69
C GLY A 235 -1.59 -9.97 26.48
N SER A 236 -1.35 -11.23 26.11
CA SER A 236 -1.23 -12.28 27.12
C SER A 236 0.25 -12.58 27.32
N SER A 237 0.72 -12.27 28.52
CA SER A 237 2.03 -12.63 29.06
C SER A 237 2.34 -14.12 28.95
#